data_AF-A0A5B1BK92-F1
#
_entry.id   AF-A0A5B1BK92-F1
#
_cell.length_a   1.000
_cell.length_b   1.000
_cell.length_c   1.000
_cell.angle_alpha   90.00
_cell.angle_beta   90.00
_cell.angle_gamma   90.00
#
_symmetry.space_group_name_H-M   'P 1'
#
loop_
_entity.id
_entity.type
_entity.pdbx_description
1 polymer ?
#
loop_
_entity_poly.entity_id
_entity_poly.type
_entity_poly.pdbx_seq_one_letter_code
_entity_poly.pdbx_strand_id
1 'polypeptide(L)'
;MVDSHTIATFAFAQLERDPDFHGQFGWVRNTVVCVESDLADDVLSGQMLHYFPDGGTIACYYPREQRFVFVRVAAPQKASSTGPALPDAPFTAHDKHRKLTVGMLIDAMYPDWSQLRRFSYEQMVGEVSTVEVEKQLVLR
;
A
#
# COMPACT_ATOMS: atom_id res chain seq x y z
N MET A 1 2.75 -19.87 -14.60
CA MET A 1 2.51 -19.15 -13.33
C MET A 1 2.25 -17.71 -13.72
N VAL A 2 1.09 -17.16 -13.38
CA VAL A 2 0.76 -15.76 -13.69
C VAL A 2 1.65 -14.87 -12.84
N ASP A 3 2.17 -13.81 -13.44
CA ASP A 3 3.05 -12.84 -12.80
C ASP A 3 2.30 -12.10 -11.65
N SER A 4 2.95 -11.96 -10.49
CA SER A 4 2.32 -11.39 -9.29
C SER A 4 1.92 -9.93 -9.47
N HIS A 5 2.71 -9.15 -10.22
CA HIS A 5 2.38 -7.76 -10.53
C HIS A 5 1.16 -7.66 -11.44
N THR A 6 1.01 -8.60 -12.36
CA THR A 6 -0.19 -8.72 -13.20
C THR A 6 -1.42 -8.98 -12.35
N ILE A 7 -1.36 -9.94 -11.41
CA ILE A 7 -2.46 -10.22 -10.48
C ILE A 7 -2.78 -8.98 -9.64
N ALA A 8 -1.77 -8.35 -9.04
CA ALA A 8 -1.93 -7.16 -8.22
C ALA A 8 -2.63 -6.03 -9.00
N THR A 9 -2.16 -5.75 -10.22
CA THR A 9 -2.71 -4.68 -11.05
C THR A 9 -4.18 -4.91 -11.38
N PHE A 10 -4.52 -6.12 -11.83
CA PHE A 10 -5.91 -6.45 -12.16
C PHE A 10 -6.81 -6.50 -10.91
N ALA A 11 -6.29 -7.03 -9.81
CA ALA A 11 -7.05 -7.13 -8.58
C ALA A 11 -7.37 -5.73 -8.01
N PHE A 12 -6.39 -4.84 -7.98
CA PHE A 12 -6.60 -3.46 -7.58
C PHE A 12 -7.58 -2.72 -8.54
N ALA A 13 -7.45 -2.92 -9.85
CA ALA A 13 -8.36 -2.32 -10.82
C ALA A 13 -9.82 -2.82 -10.69
N GLN A 14 -10.04 -4.04 -10.17
CA GLN A 14 -11.37 -4.52 -9.83
C GLN A 14 -11.89 -3.87 -8.54
N LEU A 15 -11.05 -3.74 -7.51
CA LEU A 15 -11.41 -3.05 -6.27
C LEU A 15 -11.79 -1.59 -6.52
N GLU A 16 -11.05 -0.86 -7.36
CA GLU A 16 -11.40 0.53 -7.73
C GLU A 16 -12.73 0.65 -8.48
N ARG A 17 -13.27 -0.43 -9.05
CA ARG A 17 -14.59 -0.39 -9.69
C ARG A 17 -15.73 -0.64 -8.70
N ASP A 18 -15.41 -1.13 -7.51
CA ASP A 18 -16.37 -1.40 -6.46
C ASP A 18 -16.76 -0.10 -5.74
N PRO A 19 -18.04 0.32 -5.77
CA PRO A 19 -18.49 1.50 -5.04
C PRO A 19 -18.25 1.42 -3.52
N ASP A 20 -18.33 0.21 -2.94
CA ASP A 20 -18.15 0.01 -1.51
C ASP A 20 -16.68 0.25 -1.11
N PHE A 21 -15.74 -0.09 -2.00
CA PHE A 21 -14.33 0.21 -1.83
C PHE A 21 -14.09 1.72 -1.69
N HIS A 22 -14.70 2.55 -2.53
CA HIS A 22 -14.55 4.01 -2.41
C HIS A 22 -15.26 4.59 -1.17
N GLY A 23 -16.34 3.97 -0.71
CA GLY A 23 -16.99 4.33 0.55
C GLY A 23 -16.09 4.06 1.77
N GLN A 24 -15.35 2.96 1.75
CA GLN A 24 -14.48 2.52 2.84
C GLN A 24 -13.07 3.13 2.77
N PHE A 25 -12.53 3.28 1.57
CA PHE A 25 -11.15 3.66 1.27
C PHE A 25 -11.09 4.92 0.40
N GLY A 26 -12.00 5.88 0.57
CA GLY A 26 -12.04 7.11 -0.22
C GLY A 26 -10.77 7.97 -0.16
N TRP A 27 -9.87 7.69 0.80
CA TRP A 27 -8.55 8.28 0.96
C TRP A 27 -7.46 7.60 0.11
N VAL A 28 -7.67 6.37 -0.36
CA VAL A 28 -6.77 5.66 -1.28
C VAL A 28 -6.90 6.29 -2.65
N ARG A 29 -5.94 7.15 -2.97
CA ARG A 29 -5.84 7.89 -4.23
C ARG A 29 -4.37 8.06 -4.60
N ASN A 30 -4.11 8.37 -5.86
CA ASN A 30 -2.75 8.57 -6.37
C ASN A 30 -1.89 7.36 -6.01
N THR A 31 -2.36 6.19 -6.45
CA THR A 31 -1.94 4.91 -5.90
C THR A 31 -0.89 4.24 -6.77
N VAL A 32 0.23 3.82 -6.16
CA VAL A 32 1.20 2.91 -6.77
C VAL A 32 0.89 1.49 -6.33
N VAL A 33 0.65 0.59 -7.28
CA VAL A 33 0.46 -0.85 -7.00
C VAL A 33 1.82 -1.53 -6.99
N CYS A 34 2.11 -2.27 -5.92
CA CYS A 34 3.36 -3.00 -5.75
C CYS A 34 3.10 -4.38 -5.13
N VAL A 35 4.09 -5.26 -5.17
CA VAL A 35 4.08 -6.57 -4.49
C VAL A 35 5.02 -6.51 -3.29
N GLU A 36 4.75 -7.29 -2.25
CA GLU A 36 5.55 -7.31 -1.01
C GLU A 36 7.06 -7.48 -1.22
N SER A 37 7.46 -8.14 -2.31
CA SER A 37 8.84 -8.43 -2.68
C SER A 37 9.54 -7.27 -3.40
N ASP A 38 8.81 -6.24 -3.81
CA ASP A 38 9.36 -5.10 -4.52
C ASP A 38 10.27 -4.29 -3.61
N LEU A 39 11.38 -3.80 -4.17
CA LEU A 39 12.31 -2.96 -3.43
C LEU A 39 11.64 -1.64 -3.06
N ALA A 40 11.78 -1.26 -1.78
CA ALA A 40 11.18 -0.06 -1.26
C ALA A 40 11.71 1.21 -1.97
N ASP A 41 12.99 1.23 -2.34
CA ASP A 41 13.60 2.36 -3.05
C ASP A 41 12.98 2.55 -4.44
N ASP A 42 12.75 1.45 -5.17
CA ASP A 42 12.14 1.50 -6.51
C ASP A 42 10.69 2.00 -6.45
N VAL A 43 9.94 1.60 -5.42
CA VAL A 43 8.54 1.99 -5.25
C VAL A 43 8.42 3.41 -4.69
N LEU A 44 9.11 3.73 -3.58
CA LEU A 44 8.95 5.00 -2.87
C LEU A 44 9.78 6.13 -3.49
N SER A 45 11.08 5.91 -3.70
CA SER A 45 11.98 6.92 -4.28
C SER A 45 11.87 6.98 -5.81
N GLY A 46 11.50 5.86 -6.45
CA GLY A 46 11.29 5.77 -7.89
C GLY A 46 9.88 6.15 -8.29
N GLN A 47 8.94 5.21 -8.23
CA GLN A 47 7.61 5.36 -8.83
C GLN A 47 6.75 6.40 -8.12
N MET A 48 6.63 6.33 -6.80
CA MET A 48 5.82 7.24 -6.00
C MET A 48 6.29 8.68 -6.17
N LEU A 49 7.58 8.95 -6.00
CA LEU A 49 8.11 10.31 -6.18
C LEU A 49 7.97 10.81 -7.61
N HIS A 50 8.10 9.94 -8.62
CA HIS A 50 8.00 10.31 -10.02
C HIS A 50 6.56 10.66 -10.44
N TYR A 51 5.59 9.81 -10.08
CA TYR A 51 4.20 9.98 -10.50
C TYR A 51 3.37 10.85 -9.54
N PHE A 52 3.69 10.81 -8.25
CA PHE A 52 2.95 11.47 -7.18
C PHE A 52 3.89 12.24 -6.24
N PRO A 53 4.56 13.31 -6.75
CA PRO A 53 5.55 14.06 -5.97
C PRO A 53 4.98 14.72 -4.71
N ASP A 54 3.67 14.98 -4.68
CA ASP A 54 2.93 15.53 -3.53
C ASP A 54 2.48 14.47 -2.51
N GLY A 55 2.90 13.22 -2.69
CA GLY A 55 2.46 12.07 -1.92
C GLY A 55 1.20 11.41 -2.49
N GLY A 56 0.94 10.22 -2.01
CA GLY A 56 -0.09 9.33 -2.54
C GLY A 56 -0.30 8.12 -1.65
N THR A 57 -0.67 7.01 -2.26
CA THR A 57 -0.93 5.76 -1.54
C THR A 57 -0.16 4.62 -2.20
N ILE A 58 0.36 3.68 -1.43
CA ILE A 58 0.78 2.40 -1.99
C ILE A 58 -0.31 1.36 -1.75
N ALA A 59 -0.59 0.54 -2.75
CA ALA A 59 -1.38 -0.68 -2.64
C ALA A 59 -0.41 -1.87 -2.74
N CYS A 60 0.01 -2.39 -1.60
CA CYS A 60 0.96 -3.49 -1.53
C CYS A 60 0.22 -4.83 -1.51
N TYR A 61 0.45 -5.63 -2.53
CA TYR A 61 -0.12 -6.97 -2.67
C TYR A 61 0.75 -8.01 -1.97
N TYR A 62 0.11 -8.80 -1.12
CA TYR A 62 0.70 -9.93 -0.41
C TYR A 62 0.16 -11.22 -1.03
N PRO A 63 0.89 -11.84 -1.98
CA PRO A 63 0.37 -12.94 -2.79
C PRO A 63 0.12 -14.22 -1.98
N ARG A 64 0.87 -14.46 -0.90
CA ARG A 64 0.68 -15.65 -0.06
C ARG A 64 -0.57 -15.54 0.80
N GLU A 65 -0.87 -14.34 1.26
CA GLU A 65 -2.00 -14.01 2.12
C GLU A 65 -3.25 -13.60 1.33
N GLN A 66 -3.13 -13.42 0.02
CA GLN A 66 -4.20 -12.98 -0.89
C GLN A 66 -4.90 -11.72 -0.36
N ARG A 67 -4.10 -10.67 -0.15
CA ARG A 67 -4.61 -9.39 0.35
C ARG A 67 -3.84 -8.19 -0.17
N PHE A 68 -4.51 -7.05 -0.18
CA PHE A 68 -3.88 -5.74 -0.27
C PHE A 68 -3.71 -5.11 1.10
N VAL A 69 -2.60 -4.40 1.26
CA VAL A 69 -2.39 -3.43 2.32
C VAL A 69 -2.19 -2.06 1.69
N PHE A 70 -3.01 -1.10 2.11
CA PHE A 70 -2.95 0.27 1.65
C PHE A 70 -2.19 1.11 2.67
N VAL A 71 -1.19 1.87 2.24
CA VAL A 71 -0.43 2.76 3.13
C VAL A 71 -0.30 4.12 2.50
N ARG A 72 -0.62 5.17 3.26
CA ARG A 72 -0.40 6.54 2.81
C ARG A 72 1.09 6.89 2.85
N VAL A 73 1.57 7.52 1.78
CA VAL A 73 2.94 8.02 1.68
C VAL A 73 2.90 9.55 1.58
N ALA A 74 3.53 10.22 2.54
CA ALA A 74 3.62 11.67 2.55
C ALA A 74 4.68 12.19 1.57
N ALA A 75 4.47 13.38 1.02
CA ALA A 75 5.46 14.05 0.17
C ALA A 75 6.76 14.33 0.97
N PRO A 76 7.95 14.22 0.35
CA PRO A 76 9.21 14.53 1.02
C PRO A 76 9.25 15.96 1.58
N GLN A 77 8.59 16.91 0.92
CA GLN A 77 8.55 18.32 1.33
C GLN A 77 7.47 18.63 2.40
N LYS A 78 6.51 17.73 2.63
CA LYS A 78 5.41 17.89 3.61
C LYS A 78 5.65 17.20 4.93
N ALA A 79 6.83 16.60 5.15
CA ALA A 79 7.23 16.10 6.46
C ALA A 79 7.34 17.22 7.52
N SER A 80 7.20 18.49 7.13
CA SER A 80 7.10 19.63 8.04
C SER A 80 5.78 20.37 7.87
N SER A 81 5.00 20.38 8.96
CA SER A 81 3.91 21.31 9.33
C SER A 81 2.52 21.22 8.68
N THR A 82 1.50 21.23 9.55
CA THR A 82 0.06 21.54 9.35
C THR A 82 -0.92 20.46 8.84
N GLY A 83 -1.04 19.37 9.59
CA GLY A 83 -2.26 18.56 9.71
C GLY A 83 -2.44 18.12 11.17
N PRO A 84 -3.63 17.67 11.62
CA PRO A 84 -3.75 17.09 12.97
C PRO A 84 -2.67 16.02 13.10
N ALA A 85 -1.89 16.08 14.17
CA ALA A 85 -0.74 15.23 14.39
C ALA A 85 -1.18 13.77 14.25
N LEU A 86 -0.85 13.17 13.10
CA LEU A 86 -0.83 11.73 12.98
C LEU A 86 0.12 11.23 14.08
N PRO A 87 -0.15 10.09 14.73
CA PRO A 87 0.83 9.45 15.61
C PRO A 87 2.07 8.94 14.84
N ASP A 88 2.19 9.28 13.56
CA ASP A 88 3.27 8.95 12.64
C ASP A 88 4.52 9.76 12.95
N ALA A 89 5.33 9.25 13.88
CA ALA A 89 6.75 9.55 13.84
C ALA A 89 7.28 9.12 12.45
N PRO A 90 8.05 9.98 11.74
CA PRO A 90 8.60 9.62 10.45
C PRO A 90 9.44 8.35 10.57
N PHE A 91 8.97 7.25 9.96
CA PHE A 91 9.71 6.00 9.91
C PHE A 91 10.88 6.16 8.95
N THR A 92 12.10 6.15 9.49
CA THR A 92 13.33 6.24 8.70
C THR A 92 13.97 4.86 8.64
N ALA A 93 13.89 4.20 7.50
CA ALA A 93 14.56 2.93 7.28
C ALA A 93 15.99 3.17 6.77
N HIS A 94 16.99 2.61 7.46
CA HIS A 94 18.38 2.67 7.00
C HIS A 94 18.70 1.49 6.07
N ASP A 95 18.38 1.64 4.79
CA ASP A 95 18.66 0.60 3.78
C ASP A 95 20.08 0.70 3.21
N LYS A 96 21.10 0.40 4.03
CA LYS A 96 22.52 0.46 3.61
C LYS A 96 22.86 -0.47 2.44
N HIS A 97 22.02 -1.47 2.15
CA HIS A 97 22.30 -2.49 1.14
C HIS A 97 21.27 -2.53 -0.01
N ARG A 98 20.27 -1.64 -0.02
CA ARG A 98 19.16 -1.62 -0.99
C ARG A 98 18.43 -2.97 -1.09
N LYS A 99 18.13 -3.56 0.07
CA LYS A 99 17.47 -4.87 0.18
C LYS A 99 16.15 -4.81 0.91
N LEU A 100 15.74 -3.64 1.44
CA LEU A 100 14.45 -3.52 2.08
C LEU A 100 13.36 -3.60 1.00
N THR A 101 12.45 -4.54 1.18
CA THR A 101 11.25 -4.60 0.36
C THR A 101 10.12 -3.79 0.99
N VAL A 102 9.11 -3.44 0.21
CA VAL A 102 7.91 -2.77 0.71
C VAL A 102 7.24 -3.60 1.79
N GLY A 103 7.13 -4.92 1.60
CA GLY A 103 6.56 -5.82 2.61
C GLY A 103 7.30 -5.71 3.94
N MET A 104 8.63 -5.74 3.94
CA MET A 104 9.42 -5.60 5.17
C MET A 104 9.19 -4.25 5.88
N LEU A 105 8.97 -3.17 5.13
CA LEU A 105 8.66 -1.86 5.72
C LEU A 105 7.28 -1.87 6.38
N ILE A 106 6.27 -2.39 5.69
CA ILE A 106 4.91 -2.46 6.21
C ILE A 106 4.86 -3.37 7.44
N ASP A 107 5.51 -4.53 7.39
CA ASP A 107 5.60 -5.46 8.51
C ASP A 107 6.27 -4.82 9.74
N ALA A 108 7.28 -3.97 9.54
CA ALA A 108 7.96 -3.25 10.61
C ALA A 108 7.12 -2.10 11.19
N MET A 109 6.32 -1.43 10.37
CA MET A 109 5.38 -0.39 10.80
C MET A 109 4.18 -0.99 11.54
N TYR A 110 3.74 -2.19 11.14
CA TYR A 110 2.56 -2.87 11.66
C TYR A 110 2.91 -4.30 12.12
N PRO A 111 3.71 -4.45 13.19
CA PRO A 111 4.11 -5.76 13.70
C PRO A 111 2.91 -6.56 14.24
N ASP A 112 1.83 -5.87 14.60
CA ASP A 112 0.56 -6.45 15.01
C ASP A 112 -0.55 -6.09 14.00
N TRP A 113 -0.74 -6.98 13.03
CA TRP A 113 -1.78 -6.89 12.01
C TRP A 113 -3.20 -6.80 12.58
N SER A 114 -3.43 -7.22 13.82
CA SER A 114 -4.76 -7.10 14.45
C SER A 114 -5.17 -5.63 14.67
N GLN A 115 -4.20 -4.72 14.71
CA GLN A 115 -4.44 -3.27 14.80
C GLN A 115 -5.03 -2.72 13.50
N LEU A 116 -4.71 -3.31 12.35
CA LEU A 116 -5.26 -2.89 11.05
C LEU A 116 -6.72 -3.32 10.84
N ARG A 117 -7.16 -4.39 11.51
CA ARG A 117 -8.58 -4.82 11.50
C ARG A 117 -9.51 -3.85 12.23
N ARG A 118 -8.96 -3.00 13.09
CA ARG A 118 -9.67 -1.86 13.67
C ARG A 118 -9.49 -0.69 12.72
N PHE A 119 -10.29 -0.68 11.66
CA PHE A 119 -10.36 0.42 10.69
C PHE A 119 -10.26 1.76 11.40
N SER A 120 -9.12 2.41 11.25
CA SER A 120 -8.95 3.76 11.72
C SER A 120 -8.65 4.63 10.52
N TYR A 121 -9.66 5.40 10.12
CA TYR A 121 -9.49 6.58 9.27
C TYR A 121 -8.35 7.49 9.79
N GLU A 122 -8.02 7.40 11.08
CA GLU A 122 -6.93 8.16 11.72
C GLU A 122 -5.54 7.52 11.51
N GLN A 123 -5.44 6.22 11.18
CA GLN A 123 -4.16 5.53 10.95
C GLN A 123 -3.78 5.42 9.47
N MET A 124 -4.70 5.74 8.54
CA MET A 124 -4.46 5.79 7.08
C MET A 124 -3.76 4.55 6.53
N VAL A 125 -4.09 3.40 7.12
CA VAL A 125 -3.74 2.07 6.65
C VAL A 125 -4.97 1.19 6.63
N GLY A 126 -5.09 0.37 5.60
CA GLY A 126 -6.24 -0.49 5.38
C GLY A 126 -5.85 -1.83 4.77
N GLU A 127 -6.65 -2.87 4.97
CA GLU A 127 -6.49 -4.14 4.27
C GLU A 127 -7.78 -4.61 3.61
N VAL A 128 -7.64 -5.29 2.46
CA VAL A 128 -8.75 -5.93 1.74
C VAL A 128 -8.29 -7.30 1.24
N SER A 129 -9.14 -8.31 1.44
CA SER A 129 -8.97 -9.65 0.86
C SER A 129 -9.13 -9.60 -0.66
N THR A 130 -8.22 -10.24 -1.40
CA THR A 130 -8.29 -10.38 -2.86
C THR A 130 -8.78 -11.76 -3.30
N VAL A 131 -9.14 -12.64 -2.37
CA VAL A 131 -9.54 -14.03 -2.63
C VAL A 131 -10.64 -14.13 -3.69
N GLU A 132 -11.72 -13.35 -3.54
CA GLU A 132 -12.85 -13.34 -4.48
C GLU A 132 -12.45 -12.83 -5.87
N VAL A 133 -11.60 -11.80 -5.90
CA VAL A 133 -11.11 -11.13 -7.11
C VAL A 133 -10.15 -12.04 -7.88
N GLU A 134 -9.24 -12.70 -7.19
CA GLU A 134 -8.31 -13.67 -7.77
C GLU A 134 -9.03 -14.89 -8.34
N LYS A 135 -10.06 -15.41 -7.65
CA LYS A 135 -10.90 -16.49 -8.19
C LYS A 135 -11.50 -16.13 -9.55
N GLN A 136 -11.95 -14.89 -9.72
CA GLN A 136 -12.50 -14.42 -11.00
C GLN A 136 -11.44 -14.27 -12.10
N LEU A 137 -10.18 -14.01 -11.73
CA LEU A 137 -9.07 -13.89 -12.68
C LEU A 137 -8.52 -15.26 -13.13
N VAL A 138 -8.58 -16.29 -12.29
CA VAL A 138 -8.11 -17.66 -12.61
C VAL A 138 -9.14 -18.45 -13.44
N LEU A 139 -10.42 -18.05 -13.40
CA LEU A 139 -11.52 -18.72 -14.11
C LEU A 139 -11.72 -18.23 -15.58
N ARG A 140 -10.78 -17.47 -16.14
CA ARG A 140 -10.77 -17.04 -17.54
C ARG A 140 -9.59 -17.64 -18.29
#